data_AF-A0A2D8DA26-F1
#
_entry.id   AF-A0A2D8DA26-F1
#
_cell.length_a   1.000
_cell.length_b   1.000
_cell.length_c   1.000
_cell.angle_alpha   90.00
_cell.angle_beta   90.00
_cell.angle_gamma   90.00
#
_symmetry.space_group_name_H-M   'P 1'
#
loop_
_entity.id
_entity.type
_entity.pdbx_description
1 polymer ?
#
loop_
_entity_poly.entity_id
_entity_poly.type
_entity_poly.pdbx_seq_one_letter_code
_entity_poly.pdbx_strand_id
1 'polypeptide(L)' 'AGGESFVTLPLSRQQMADVLGLTIETVSRQLSRLRSAGLIDTPSRREIVLRDRRELEELAG' A
#
# COMPACT_ATOMS: atom_id res chain seq x y z
N ALA A 1 8.88 7.82 -18.25
CA ALA A 1 7.55 8.18 -17.73
C ALA A 1 7.13 7.10 -16.76
N GLY A 2 7.30 7.31 -15.45
CA GLY A 2 6.72 6.43 -14.44
C GLY A 2 5.24 6.75 -14.36
N GLY A 3 4.40 5.92 -14.98
CA GLY A 3 2.96 6.13 -14.96
C GLY A 3 2.38 5.77 -13.61
N GLU A 4 1.55 6.65 -13.06
CA GLU A 4 0.76 6.36 -11.87
C GLU A 4 -0.04 5.07 -12.11
N SER A 5 0.10 4.11 -11.21
CA SER A 5 -0.53 2.79 -11.36
C SER A 5 -1.60 2.60 -10.31
N PHE A 6 -2.79 2.18 -10.72
CA PHE A 6 -3.91 1.96 -9.81
C PHE A 6 -4.07 0.47 -9.50
N VAL A 7 -4.21 0.14 -8.22
CA VAL A 7 -4.39 -1.24 -7.75
C VAL A 7 -5.63 -1.33 -6.87
N THR A 8 -6.60 -2.11 -7.33
CA THR A 8 -7.71 -2.58 -6.49
C THR A 8 -7.30 -3.86 -5.81
N LEU A 9 -7.19 -3.82 -4.48
CA LEU A 9 -6.94 -4.99 -3.66
C LEU A 9 -8.23 -5.81 -3.51
N PRO A 10 -8.21 -7.11 -3.85
CA PRO A 10 -9.36 -8.00 -3.61
C PRO A 10 -9.57 -8.31 -2.12
N LEU A 11 -8.72 -7.77 -1.25
CA LEU A 11 -8.73 -7.98 0.19
C LEU A 11 -8.72 -6.65 0.97
N SER A 12 -9.42 -6.65 2.11
CA SER A 12 -9.38 -5.59 3.10
C SER A 12 -8.07 -5.59 3.89
N ARG A 13 -7.81 -4.52 4.63
CA ARG A 13 -6.61 -4.40 5.48
C ARG A 13 -6.61 -5.43 6.62
N GLN A 14 -7.79 -5.81 7.11
CA GLN A 14 -7.93 -6.91 8.07
C GLN A 14 -7.48 -8.22 7.44
N GLN A 15 -7.99 -8.54 6.25
CA GLN A 15 -7.60 -9.76 5.53
C GLN A 15 -6.10 -9.77 5.18
N MET A 16 -5.50 -8.61 4.86
CA MET A 16 -4.04 -8.51 4.69
C MET A 16 -3.31 -8.88 5.99
N ALA A 17 -3.78 -8.37 7.13
CA ALA A 17 -3.21 -8.66 8.43
C ALA A 17 -3.33 -10.16 8.77
N ASP A 18 -4.51 -10.75 8.55
CA ASP A 18 -4.78 -12.17 8.79
C ASP A 18 -3.87 -13.06 7.94
N VAL A 19 -3.70 -12.74 6.64
CA VAL A 19 -2.83 -13.51 5.72
C VAL A 19 -1.36 -13.40 6.10
N LEU A 20 -0.92 -12.23 6.57
CA LEU A 20 0.48 -11.97 6.91
C LEU A 20 0.83 -12.34 8.36
N GLY A 21 -0.14 -12.79 9.17
CA GLY A 21 0.06 -13.01 10.61
C GLY A 21 0.39 -11.72 11.37
N LEU A 22 -0.05 -10.58 10.86
CA LEU A 22 0.15 -9.25 11.44
C LEU A 22 -1.14 -8.72 12.05
N THR A 23 -1.06 -7.58 12.72
CA THR A 23 -2.25 -6.85 13.16
C THR A 23 -2.68 -5.81 12.11
N ILE A 24 -3.98 -5.49 12.07
CA ILE A 24 -4.53 -4.48 11.14
C ILE A 24 -3.85 -3.12 11.32
N GLU A 25 -3.50 -2.75 12.55
CA GLU A 25 -2.81 -1.51 12.87
C GLU A 25 -1.39 -1.51 12.30
N THR A 26 -0.73 -2.67 12.24
CA THR A 26 0.61 -2.80 11.63
C THR A 26 0.53 -2.58 10.13
N VAL A 27 -0.42 -3.23 9.45
CA VAL A 27 -0.68 -2.99 8.02
C VAL A 27 -1.05 -1.53 7.77
N SER A 28 -1.94 -0.97 8.59
CA SER A 28 -2.36 0.43 8.48
C SER A 28 -1.18 1.39 8.64
N ARG A 29 -0.32 1.17 9.65
CA ARG A 29 0.88 2.00 9.87
C ARG A 29 1.83 1.96 8.69
N GLN A 30 2.06 0.80 8.08
CA GLN A 30 2.93 0.68 6.90
C GLN A 30 2.34 1.44 5.70
N LEU A 31 1.05 1.29 5.42
CA LEU A 31 0.38 2.04 4.36
C LEU A 31 0.40 3.56 4.62
N SER A 32 0.21 3.99 5.88
CA SER A 32 0.33 5.40 6.25
C SER A 32 1.74 5.93 6.05
N ARG A 33 2.79 5.16 6.37
CA ARG A 33 4.20 5.57 6.14
C ARG A 33 4.49 5.77 4.66
N LEU A 34 4.08 4.82 3.81
CA LEU A 34 4.25 4.93 2.35
C LEU A 34 3.48 6.13 1.77
N ARG A 35 2.28 6.40 2.30
CA ARG A 35 1.49 7.58 1.92
C ARG A 35 2.18 8.88 2.35
N SER A 36 2.68 8.95 3.58
CA SER A 36 3.42 10.12 4.09
C SER A 36 4.72 10.38 3.33
N ALA A 37 5.35 9.33 2.80
CA ALA A 37 6.50 9.44 1.91
C ALA A 37 6.14 9.87 0.48
N GLY A 38 4.85 10.04 0.15
CA GLY A 38 4.39 10.43 -1.18
C GLY A 38 4.42 9.30 -2.22
N LEU A 39 4.70 8.07 -1.81
CA LEU A 39 4.89 6.92 -2.69
C LEU A 39 3.58 6.29 -3.14
N ILE A 40 2.57 6.35 -2.26
CA ILE A 40 1.23 5.84 -2.56
C ILE A 40 0.12 6.82 -2.14
N ASP A 41 -1.04 6.63 -2.74
CA ASP A 41 -2.33 7.11 -2.25
C ASP A 41 -3.23 5.92 -1.90
N THR A 42 -4.20 6.12 -1.03
CA THR A 42 -5.18 5.10 -0.61
C THR A 42 -6.59 5.70 -0.61
N PRO A 43 -7.19 5.94 -1.77
CA PRO A 43 -8.46 6.66 -1.89
C PRO A 43 -9.62 5.93 -1.19
N SER A 44 -9.51 4.61 -1.02
CA SER A 44 -10.47 3.82 -0.25
C SER A 44 -9.81 2.68 0.54
N ARG A 45 -10.62 1.91 1.26
CA ARG A 45 -10.19 0.74 2.05
C ARG A 45 -9.77 -0.46 1.20
N ARG A 46 -9.89 -0.40 -0.12
CA ARG A 46 -9.49 -1.47 -1.05
C ARG A 46 -8.68 -0.97 -2.24
N GLU A 47 -8.40 0.32 -2.33
CA GLU A 47 -7.68 0.88 -3.47
C GLU A 47 -6.36 1.48 -3.00
N ILE A 48 -5.34 1.34 -3.85
CA ILE A 48 -4.02 1.93 -3.69
C ILE A 48 -3.61 2.52 -5.04
N VAL A 49 -3.17 3.78 -5.03
CA VAL A 49 -2.52 4.44 -6.16
C VAL A 49 -1.02 4.40 -5.91
N LEU A 50 -0.23 3.89 -6.85
CA LEU A 50 1.22 3.92 -6.80
C LEU A 50 1.67 5.18 -7.55
N ARG A 51 2.30 6.12 -6.83
CA ARG A 51 2.83 7.37 -7.40
C ARG A 51 4.20 7.14 -8.00
N ASP A 52 5.07 6.41 -7.30
CA ASP A 52 6.37 5.98 -7.80
C ASP A 52 6.55 4.47 -7.61
N ARG A 53 6.33 3.72 -8.69
CA ARG A 53 6.49 2.27 -8.67
C ARG A 53 7.96 1.85 -8.50
N ARG A 54 8.92 2.61 -9.01
CA ARG A 54 10.34 2.23 -8.95
C ARG A 54 10.85 2.35 -7.54
N GLU A 55 10.54 3.45 -6.87
CA GLU A 55 10.93 3.66 -5.47
C GLU A 55 10.28 2.63 -4.53
N LEU A 56 9.03 2.23 -4.81
CA LEU A 56 8.38 1.14 -4.09
C LEU A 56 9.05 -0.22 -4.29
N GLU A 57 9.53 -0.51 -5.51
CA GLU A 57 10.28 -1.74 -5.79
C GLU A 57 11.64 -1.75 -5.08
N GLU A 58 12.31 -0.61 -4.96
CA GLU A 58 13.57 -0.48 -4.21
C GLU A 58 13.36 -0.66 -2.68
N LEU A 59 12.24 -0.19 -2.14
CA LEU A 59 11.90 -0.35 -0.72
C LEU A 59 11.44 -1.77 -0.35
N ALA A 60 10.93 -2.53 -1.32
CA ALA A 60 10.44 -3.89 -1.14
C ALA A 60 11.55 -4.97 -1.20
N GLY A 61 12.81 -4.56 -1.39
CA GLY A 61 13.98 -5.41 -1.57
C GLY A 61 14.16 -6.53 -0.55
#